data_AF-A0A959JN16-F1
#
_entry.id   AF-A0A959JN16-F1
#
_cell.length_a   1.000
_cell.length_b   1.000
_cell.length_c   1.000
_cell.angle_alpha   90.00
_cell.angle_beta   90.00
_cell.angle_gamma   90.00
#
_symmetry.space_group_name_H-M   'P 1'
#
loop_
_entity.id
_entity.type
_entity.pdbx_description
1 polymer ?
#
loop_
_entity_poly.entity_id
_entity_poly.type
_entity_poly.pdbx_seq_one_letter_code
_entity_poly.pdbx_strand_id
1 'polypeptide(L)'
;MKSENFTNSTSIHLGNFLRMSILTVVFTAWYSGMIAQIQPCPLACNNLVQVSMDDDCIVEITPDMMLEGNGVSPTCNYVVQVKNQSGQPITIPGYSGNNYVDKNYVGQTLEVKVWLGNNSCWGFIKLEDKLAPTIDCPDEPEVVTCWNPSYQASVSLTALIATDNCGGTSYATVLSDVVTDLGCDNDYIAKRVISYQAKDKYNNTSSVCTRTIYYSPIGLDDIKFPKNYDGTLHNRPHLECDGNYAWNPVNVNTWDTNNSGYPEPSETGGPYIKDNANIQKVIYGYKVNVPSTFGGANLNGCTAGNVVGWEYSLRKVLNASNVLD
;
A
#
# COMPACT_ATOMS: atom_id res chain seq x y z
N MET A 1 29.02 -104.46 16.61
CA MET A 1 28.72 -103.18 17.30
C MET A 1 29.53 -103.09 18.58
N LYS A 2 30.55 -102.22 18.61
CA LYS A 2 30.81 -101.22 19.66
C LYS A 2 32.03 -100.40 19.24
N SER A 3 31.88 -99.08 19.32
CA SER A 3 32.75 -98.04 18.78
C SER A 3 34.02 -97.85 19.61
N GLU A 4 35.15 -97.65 18.93
CA GLU A 4 36.36 -97.11 19.55
C GLU A 4 36.31 -95.57 19.53
N ASN A 5 36.49 -94.98 20.71
CA ASN A 5 36.56 -93.54 20.92
C ASN A 5 37.99 -93.07 20.63
N PHE A 6 38.17 -92.22 19.62
CA PHE A 6 39.40 -91.48 19.39
C PHE A 6 39.21 -90.02 19.82
N THR A 7 39.84 -89.62 20.92
CA THR A 7 40.00 -88.21 21.28
C THR A 7 41.31 -87.70 20.69
N ASN A 8 41.24 -86.93 19.61
CA ASN A 8 42.40 -86.24 19.04
C ASN A 8 42.55 -84.85 19.68
N SER A 9 43.64 -84.65 20.41
CA SER A 9 44.07 -83.34 20.91
C SER A 9 44.78 -82.58 19.80
N THR A 10 44.13 -81.59 19.19
CA THR A 10 44.76 -80.66 18.26
C THR A 10 45.36 -79.47 19.02
N SER A 11 46.69 -79.43 19.14
CA SER A 11 47.40 -78.25 19.65
C SER A 11 47.47 -77.19 18.55
N ILE A 12 46.70 -76.12 18.69
CA ILE A 12 46.73 -74.99 17.76
C ILE A 12 47.97 -74.13 18.09
N HIS A 13 48.94 -74.08 17.18
CA HIS A 13 50.12 -73.22 17.30
C HIS A 13 49.76 -71.74 17.07
N LEU A 14 49.32 -71.09 18.15
CA LEU A 14 48.90 -69.69 18.23
C LEU A 14 49.91 -68.69 17.63
N GLY A 15 51.21 -69.02 17.66
CA GLY A 15 52.27 -68.15 17.15
C GLY A 15 52.32 -67.98 15.63
N ASN A 16 51.89 -68.98 14.85
CA ASN A 16 51.88 -68.88 13.39
C ASN A 16 50.66 -68.11 12.86
N PHE A 17 49.55 -68.14 13.60
CA PHE A 17 48.36 -67.35 13.29
C PHE A 17 48.60 -65.84 13.50
N LEU A 18 49.32 -65.48 14.58
CA LEU A 18 49.72 -64.09 14.86
C LEU A 18 50.61 -63.49 13.76
N ARG A 19 51.55 -64.27 13.20
CA ARG A 19 52.45 -63.81 12.13
C ARG A 19 51.75 -63.59 10.78
N MET A 20 50.82 -64.48 10.40
CA MET A 20 50.01 -64.31 9.18
C MET A 20 48.96 -63.19 9.30
N SER A 21 48.46 -62.94 10.51
CA SER A 21 47.50 -61.85 10.78
C SER A 21 48.17 -60.47 10.75
N ILE A 22 49.45 -60.35 11.14
CA ILE A 22 50.18 -59.08 11.06
C ILE A 22 50.52 -58.73 9.61
N LEU A 23 50.88 -59.72 8.77
CA LEU A 23 51.16 -59.48 7.35
C LEU A 23 49.93 -59.03 6.56
N THR A 24 48.75 -59.57 6.88
CA THR A 24 47.48 -59.17 6.28
C THR A 24 47.04 -57.78 6.73
N VAL A 25 47.20 -57.43 8.01
CA VAL A 25 46.93 -56.08 8.53
C VAL A 25 47.86 -55.03 7.91
N VAL A 26 49.14 -55.34 7.72
CA VAL A 26 50.11 -54.43 7.07
C VAL A 26 49.81 -54.26 5.58
N PHE A 27 49.43 -55.33 4.86
CA PHE A 27 48.98 -55.21 3.47
C PHE A 27 47.67 -54.40 3.35
N THR A 28 46.68 -54.59 4.24
CA THR A 28 45.44 -53.79 4.21
C THR A 28 45.66 -52.33 4.65
N ALA A 29 46.63 -52.07 5.53
CA ALA A 29 47.02 -50.72 5.93
C ALA A 29 47.81 -49.98 4.84
N TRP A 30 48.50 -50.70 3.95
CA TRP A 30 49.15 -50.13 2.77
C TRP A 30 48.18 -49.87 1.62
N TYR A 31 47.08 -50.64 1.52
CA TYR A 31 46.01 -50.39 0.55
C TYR A 31 45.07 -49.24 0.93
N SER A 32 44.95 -48.90 2.22
CA SER A 32 44.09 -47.80 2.70
C SER A 32 44.76 -46.42 2.66
N GLY A 33 46.05 -46.33 2.29
CA GLY A 33 46.79 -45.08 2.13
C GLY A 33 46.72 -44.42 0.75
N MET A 34 46.03 -45.03 -0.22
CA MET A 34 45.95 -44.55 -1.61
C MET A 34 44.50 -44.44 -2.08
N ILE A 35 43.67 -43.73 -1.31
CA ILE A 35 42.59 -42.94 -1.90
C ILE A 35 42.80 -41.52 -1.39
N ALA A 36 43.81 -40.84 -1.94
CA ALA A 36 43.71 -39.39 -2.03
C ALA A 36 42.33 -39.12 -2.62
N GLN A 37 41.50 -38.32 -1.95
CA GLN A 37 40.18 -37.98 -2.45
C GLN A 37 40.38 -37.29 -3.80
N ILE A 38 40.27 -38.06 -4.90
CA ILE A 38 39.92 -37.52 -6.20
C ILE A 38 38.55 -36.93 -5.94
N GLN A 39 38.53 -35.65 -5.63
CA GLN A 39 37.30 -34.88 -5.56
C GLN A 39 36.75 -34.92 -6.99
N PRO A 40 35.72 -35.74 -7.28
CA PRO A 40 35.21 -35.76 -8.63
C PRO A 40 34.65 -34.37 -8.90
N CYS A 41 35.03 -33.79 -10.04
CA CYS A 41 34.36 -32.62 -10.58
C CYS A 41 33.27 -33.15 -11.54
N PRO A 42 32.08 -33.54 -11.04
CA PRO A 42 31.02 -34.06 -11.90
C PRO A 42 30.64 -33.01 -12.94
N LEU A 43 30.35 -33.46 -14.15
CA LEU A 43 29.93 -32.60 -15.25
C LEU A 43 28.70 -33.18 -15.93
N ALA A 44 27.68 -33.43 -15.11
CA ALA A 44 26.32 -33.71 -15.53
C ALA A 44 25.48 -32.48 -15.17
N CYS A 45 24.63 -32.02 -16.09
CA CYS A 45 23.80 -30.84 -15.90
C CYS A 45 22.34 -31.27 -15.73
N ASN A 46 21.62 -30.60 -14.83
CA ASN A 46 20.18 -30.71 -14.73
C ASN A 46 19.51 -30.32 -16.05
N ASN A 47 18.46 -31.06 -16.45
CA ASN A 47 17.73 -30.78 -17.68
C ASN A 47 17.05 -29.41 -17.67
N LEU A 48 16.31 -29.09 -16.61
CA LEU A 48 15.57 -27.83 -16.46
C LEU A 48 15.58 -27.38 -14.99
N VAL A 49 15.99 -26.15 -14.75
CA VAL A 49 16.02 -25.52 -13.42
C VAL A 49 15.10 -24.30 -13.44
N GLN A 50 14.23 -24.16 -12.45
CA GLN A 50 13.44 -22.93 -12.26
C GLN A 50 14.26 -21.96 -11.42
N VAL A 51 14.48 -20.76 -11.94
CA VAL A 51 15.30 -19.74 -11.29
C VAL A 51 14.44 -18.52 -11.05
N SER A 52 14.38 -18.09 -9.79
CA SER A 52 13.68 -16.86 -9.41
C SER A 52 14.64 -15.68 -9.40
N MET A 53 14.15 -14.53 -9.86
CA MET A 53 14.90 -13.28 -9.79
C MET A 53 15.07 -12.82 -8.33
N ASP A 54 16.12 -12.05 -8.07
CA ASP A 54 16.42 -11.45 -6.77
C ASP A 54 15.89 -10.01 -6.67
N ASP A 55 16.19 -9.33 -5.55
CA ASP A 55 15.70 -7.96 -5.26
C ASP A 55 16.20 -6.90 -6.27
N ASP A 56 17.29 -7.14 -6.98
CA ASP A 56 17.82 -6.24 -8.03
C ASP A 56 17.35 -6.64 -9.44
N CYS A 57 16.55 -7.70 -9.54
CA CYS A 57 16.12 -8.32 -10.79
C CYS A 57 17.29 -8.73 -11.70
N ILE A 58 18.37 -9.23 -11.10
CA ILE A 58 19.55 -9.75 -11.80
C ILE A 58 20.02 -11.00 -11.08
N VAL A 59 20.15 -12.12 -11.79
CA VAL A 59 20.62 -13.36 -11.16
C VAL A 59 21.88 -13.87 -11.83
N GLU A 60 22.85 -14.26 -11.00
CA GLU A 60 24.02 -15.02 -11.42
C GLU A 60 23.69 -16.51 -11.47
N ILE A 61 23.85 -17.13 -12.63
CA ILE A 61 23.73 -18.57 -12.79
C ILE A 61 25.05 -19.21 -12.40
N THR A 62 25.02 -19.95 -11.29
CA THR A 62 26.20 -20.61 -10.76
C THR A 62 26.30 -22.07 -11.22
N PRO A 63 27.51 -22.68 -11.17
CA PRO A 63 27.65 -24.11 -11.46
C PRO A 63 26.78 -24.99 -10.55
N ASP A 64 26.59 -24.60 -9.30
CA ASP A 64 25.80 -25.35 -8.32
C ASP A 64 24.32 -25.43 -8.69
N MET A 65 23.79 -24.37 -9.31
CA MET A 65 22.42 -24.36 -9.81
C MET A 65 22.24 -25.33 -10.99
N MET A 66 23.28 -25.51 -11.81
CA MET A 66 23.17 -26.26 -13.07
C MET A 66 23.63 -27.71 -12.98
N LEU A 67 24.60 -28.03 -12.11
CA LEU A 67 25.17 -29.36 -12.03
C LEU A 67 24.29 -30.31 -11.21
N GLU A 68 24.29 -31.58 -11.59
CA GLU A 68 23.69 -32.63 -10.78
C GLU A 68 24.60 -33.00 -9.60
N GLY A 69 24.00 -33.31 -8.44
CA GLY A 69 24.71 -33.85 -7.28
C GLY A 69 24.68 -32.94 -6.04
N ASN A 70 25.56 -33.25 -5.08
CA ASN A 70 25.58 -32.62 -3.75
C ASN A 70 26.64 -31.53 -3.65
N GLY A 71 26.53 -30.48 -4.46
CA GLY A 71 27.39 -29.32 -4.35
C GLY A 71 28.63 -29.34 -5.24
N VAL A 72 29.20 -28.16 -5.43
CA VAL A 72 30.40 -27.94 -6.26
C VAL A 72 31.63 -27.78 -5.37
N SER A 73 32.68 -28.53 -5.67
CA SER A 73 33.98 -28.36 -4.98
C SER A 73 34.62 -27.01 -5.34
N PRO A 74 35.19 -26.28 -4.35
CA PRO A 74 35.94 -25.05 -4.59
C PRO A 74 37.17 -25.22 -5.50
N THR A 75 37.68 -26.45 -5.66
CA THR A 75 38.85 -26.74 -6.51
C THR A 75 38.48 -26.94 -7.98
N CYS A 76 37.19 -27.04 -8.31
CA CYS A 76 36.72 -27.27 -9.67
C CYS A 76 36.35 -25.93 -10.32
N ASN A 77 37.15 -25.53 -11.31
CA ASN A 77 36.99 -24.24 -12.00
C ASN A 77 36.01 -24.37 -13.18
N TYR A 78 34.72 -24.49 -12.88
CA TYR A 78 33.67 -24.49 -13.89
C TYR A 78 33.48 -23.09 -14.48
N VAL A 79 33.11 -23.06 -15.76
CA VAL A 79 32.68 -21.83 -16.42
C VAL A 79 31.26 -22.01 -16.91
N VAL A 80 30.43 -20.98 -16.70
CA VAL A 80 29.01 -20.97 -17.05
C VAL A 80 28.77 -19.93 -18.15
N GLN A 81 27.96 -20.30 -19.12
CA GLN A 81 27.46 -19.40 -20.16
C GLN A 81 25.98 -19.63 -20.37
N VAL A 82 25.20 -18.56 -20.22
CA VAL A 82 23.80 -18.49 -20.60
C VAL A 82 23.70 -17.94 -22.01
N LYS A 83 22.83 -18.55 -22.82
CA LYS A 83 22.54 -18.12 -24.18
C LYS A 83 21.10 -17.63 -24.29
N ASN A 84 20.91 -16.60 -25.10
CA ASN A 84 19.59 -16.14 -25.49
C ASN A 84 18.91 -17.14 -26.44
N GLN A 85 17.65 -16.88 -26.81
CA GLN A 85 16.88 -17.73 -27.74
C GLN A 85 17.50 -17.87 -29.13
N SER A 86 18.40 -16.95 -29.53
CA SER A 86 19.14 -17.00 -30.79
C SER A 86 20.46 -17.79 -30.67
N GLY A 87 20.72 -18.42 -29.51
CA GLY A 87 21.94 -19.19 -29.24
C GLY A 87 23.18 -18.32 -29.01
N GLN A 88 23.03 -17.01 -28.85
CA GLN A 88 24.15 -16.09 -28.58
C GLN A 88 24.37 -15.93 -27.07
N PRO A 89 25.62 -15.83 -26.60
CA PRO A 89 25.91 -15.56 -25.19
C PRO A 89 25.26 -14.27 -24.72
N ILE A 90 24.65 -14.29 -23.55
CA ILE A 90 24.07 -13.09 -22.92
C ILE A 90 25.18 -12.26 -22.29
N THR A 91 25.09 -10.94 -22.41
CA THR A 91 25.97 -9.98 -21.75
C THR A 91 25.12 -8.92 -21.07
N ILE A 92 25.26 -8.77 -19.75
CA ILE A 92 24.55 -7.76 -18.97
C ILE A 92 25.48 -6.58 -18.69
N PRO A 93 25.08 -5.33 -18.98
CA PRO A 93 25.88 -4.15 -18.63
C PRO A 93 26.19 -4.09 -17.14
N GLY A 94 27.46 -3.86 -16.78
CA GLY A 94 27.91 -3.78 -15.39
C GLY A 94 28.34 -5.11 -14.78
N TYR A 95 28.11 -6.24 -15.46
CA TYR A 95 28.51 -7.57 -15.00
C TYR A 95 29.55 -8.17 -15.95
N SER A 96 30.51 -8.91 -15.38
CA SER A 96 31.56 -9.58 -16.15
C SER A 96 31.20 -11.04 -16.36
N GLY A 97 31.34 -11.52 -17.61
CA GLY A 97 30.99 -12.89 -17.99
C GLY A 97 29.63 -13.02 -18.66
N ASN A 98 29.26 -14.25 -18.98
CA ASN A 98 28.02 -14.60 -19.67
C ASN A 98 27.08 -15.42 -18.78
N ASN A 99 27.27 -15.37 -17.47
CA ASN A 99 26.48 -16.13 -16.49
C ASN A 99 25.44 -15.28 -15.76
N TYR A 100 25.27 -14.01 -16.13
CA TYR A 100 24.26 -13.12 -15.56
C TYR A 100 23.08 -12.98 -16.52
N VAL A 101 21.87 -12.85 -15.95
CA VAL A 101 20.62 -12.57 -16.68
C VAL A 101 19.81 -11.53 -15.94
N ASP A 102 19.15 -10.64 -16.68
CA ASP A 102 18.37 -9.53 -16.15
C ASP A 102 16.86 -9.66 -16.46
N LYS A 103 16.09 -8.65 -16.05
CA LYS A 103 14.64 -8.52 -16.28
C LYS A 103 14.16 -8.77 -17.71
N ASN A 104 15.00 -8.59 -18.74
CA ASN A 104 14.60 -8.76 -20.14
C ASN A 104 14.36 -10.23 -20.50
N TYR A 105 14.86 -11.16 -19.69
CA TYR A 105 14.78 -12.59 -19.93
C TYR A 105 13.76 -13.31 -19.04
N VAL A 106 13.11 -12.61 -18.12
CA VAL A 106 12.07 -13.21 -17.26
C VAL A 106 10.93 -13.76 -18.12
N GLY A 107 10.47 -14.97 -17.77
CA GLY A 107 9.47 -15.72 -18.52
C GLY A 107 10.05 -16.52 -19.69
N GLN A 108 11.32 -16.37 -20.03
CA GLN A 108 11.97 -17.18 -21.07
C GLN A 108 12.59 -18.46 -20.50
N THR A 109 12.76 -19.44 -21.37
CA THR A 109 13.60 -20.62 -21.11
C THR A 109 14.90 -20.45 -21.88
N LEU A 110 16.02 -20.43 -21.17
CA LEU A 110 17.36 -20.15 -21.74
C LEU A 110 18.25 -21.39 -21.64
N GLU A 111 19.09 -21.61 -22.64
CA GLU A 111 20.12 -22.66 -22.59
C GLU A 111 21.29 -22.18 -21.74
N VAL A 112 21.77 -23.05 -20.85
CA VAL A 112 22.98 -22.83 -20.06
C VAL A 112 23.97 -23.93 -20.36
N LYS A 113 25.19 -23.53 -20.72
CA LYS A 113 26.32 -24.43 -20.95
C LYS A 113 27.30 -24.28 -19.79
N VAL A 114 27.71 -25.41 -19.22
CA VAL A 114 28.75 -25.49 -18.19
C VAL A 114 29.91 -26.31 -18.72
N TRP A 115 31.14 -25.84 -18.56
CA TRP A 115 32.32 -26.60 -18.97
C TRP A 115 33.44 -26.58 -17.94
N LEU A 116 34.22 -27.66 -17.97
CA LEU A 116 35.44 -27.84 -17.20
C LEU A 116 36.48 -28.50 -18.10
N GLY A 117 37.54 -27.76 -18.40
CA GLY A 117 38.53 -28.19 -19.40
C GLY A 117 37.87 -28.37 -20.78
N ASN A 118 37.99 -29.57 -21.35
CA ASN A 118 37.48 -29.89 -22.69
C ASN A 118 36.06 -30.49 -22.68
N ASN A 119 35.52 -30.80 -21.50
CA ASN A 119 34.20 -31.40 -21.38
C ASN A 119 33.18 -30.30 -21.09
N SER A 120 31.95 -30.48 -21.58
CA SER A 120 30.83 -29.59 -21.27
C SER A 120 29.54 -30.39 -21.12
N CYS A 121 28.66 -29.91 -20.25
CA CYS A 121 27.25 -30.29 -20.24
C CYS A 121 26.39 -29.05 -20.53
N TRP A 122 25.11 -29.29 -20.81
CA TRP A 122 24.14 -28.23 -21.03
C TRP A 122 22.81 -28.60 -20.39
N GLY A 123 22.02 -27.57 -20.08
CA GLY A 123 20.68 -27.68 -19.55
C GLY A 123 19.91 -26.40 -19.85
N PHE A 124 18.72 -26.29 -19.27
CA PHE A 124 17.87 -25.11 -19.42
C PHE A 124 17.55 -24.48 -18.08
N ILE A 125 17.38 -23.15 -18.08
CA ILE A 125 16.79 -22.41 -16.96
C ILE A 125 15.47 -21.80 -17.41
N LYS A 126 14.47 -21.83 -16.54
CA LYS A 126 13.23 -21.05 -16.68
C LYS A 126 13.29 -19.90 -15.69
N LEU A 127 13.36 -18.68 -16.19
CA LEU A 127 13.39 -17.49 -15.35
C LEU A 127 11.97 -17.07 -14.97
N GLU A 128 11.77 -16.82 -13.69
CA GLU A 128 10.50 -16.39 -13.11
C GLU A 128 10.74 -15.22 -12.16
N ASP A 129 9.86 -14.24 -12.19
CA ASP A 129 9.76 -13.27 -11.11
C ASP A 129 8.68 -13.73 -10.13
N LYS A 130 9.05 -13.82 -8.85
CA LYS A 130 8.17 -14.27 -7.77
C LYS A 130 8.02 -13.23 -6.67
N LEU A 131 8.71 -12.09 -6.80
CA LEU A 131 8.55 -11.01 -5.84
C LEU A 131 7.31 -10.22 -6.21
N ALA A 132 6.57 -9.82 -5.17
CA ALA A 132 5.37 -9.02 -5.35
C ALA A 132 5.73 -7.53 -5.30
N PRO A 133 4.98 -6.67 -6.02
CA PRO A 133 5.17 -5.24 -5.90
C PRO A 133 4.87 -4.76 -4.47
N THR A 134 5.58 -3.73 -4.03
CA THR A 134 5.35 -3.08 -2.73
C THR A 134 4.61 -1.76 -2.95
N ILE A 135 3.51 -1.54 -2.21
CA ILE A 135 2.76 -0.27 -2.23
C ILE A 135 3.34 0.67 -1.17
N ASP A 136 3.57 1.93 -1.53
CA ASP A 136 3.88 2.99 -0.57
C ASP A 136 2.59 3.39 0.18
N CYS A 137 2.38 2.75 1.33
CA CYS A 137 1.19 2.93 2.14
C CYS A 137 1.33 4.10 3.11
N PRO A 138 0.30 4.94 3.28
CA PRO A 138 0.29 5.91 4.37
C PRO A 138 0.39 5.20 5.73
N ASP A 139 1.39 5.56 6.53
CA ASP A 139 1.60 5.00 7.86
C ASP A 139 0.51 5.43 8.87
N GLU A 140 -0.01 6.64 8.69
CA GLU A 140 -0.97 7.26 9.60
C GLU A 140 -2.26 7.67 8.89
N PRO A 141 -3.41 7.67 9.60
CA PRO A 141 -4.66 8.18 9.05
C PRO A 141 -4.59 9.66 8.71
N GLU A 142 -5.19 10.04 7.58
CA GLU A 142 -5.36 11.44 7.22
C GLU A 142 -6.57 12.03 7.93
N VAL A 143 -6.48 13.28 8.39
CA VAL A 143 -7.62 14.02 8.95
C VAL A 143 -7.92 15.20 8.04
N VAL A 144 -9.15 15.28 7.56
CA VAL A 144 -9.62 16.37 6.70
C VAL A 144 -10.92 16.94 7.25
N THR A 145 -11.22 18.20 6.92
CA THR A 145 -12.52 18.77 7.26
C THR A 145 -13.63 18.07 6.50
N CYS A 146 -14.79 17.89 7.12
CA CYS A 146 -15.91 17.15 6.52
C CYS A 146 -16.50 17.78 5.24
N TRP A 147 -16.13 19.02 4.93
CA TRP A 147 -16.59 19.75 3.74
C TRP A 147 -15.53 19.83 2.64
N ASN A 148 -14.33 19.26 2.85
CA ASN A 148 -13.25 19.32 1.88
C ASN A 148 -13.67 18.64 0.54
N PRO A 149 -13.79 19.42 -0.55
CA PRO A 149 -14.29 18.91 -1.83
C PRO A 149 -13.37 17.85 -2.46
N SER A 150 -12.06 17.88 -2.16
CA SER A 150 -11.10 16.92 -2.71
C SER A 150 -11.19 15.53 -2.06
N TYR A 151 -11.93 15.40 -0.97
CA TYR A 151 -12.00 14.18 -0.16
C TYR A 151 -13.43 13.62 -0.02
N GLN A 152 -14.38 14.13 -0.79
CA GLN A 152 -15.74 13.57 -0.83
C GLN A 152 -15.72 12.14 -1.40
N ALA A 153 -16.71 11.32 -1.01
CA ALA A 153 -16.72 9.91 -1.40
C ALA A 153 -16.85 9.67 -2.90
N SER A 154 -17.62 10.51 -3.60
CA SER A 154 -17.72 10.46 -5.07
C SER A 154 -16.43 10.88 -5.78
N VAL A 155 -15.47 11.46 -5.06
CA VAL A 155 -14.16 11.79 -5.62
C VAL A 155 -13.23 10.59 -5.56
N SER A 156 -12.76 10.18 -6.74
CA SER A 156 -11.67 9.21 -6.86
C SER A 156 -10.35 9.89 -6.49
N LEU A 157 -9.71 9.40 -5.42
CA LEU A 157 -8.41 9.89 -5.00
C LEU A 157 -7.30 9.36 -5.92
N THR A 158 -6.17 10.07 -5.95
CA THR A 158 -4.97 9.62 -6.65
C THR A 158 -4.58 8.22 -6.16
N ALA A 159 -4.35 7.31 -7.11
CA ALA A 159 -3.92 5.95 -6.81
C ALA A 159 -2.54 5.96 -6.15
N LEU A 160 -2.35 5.06 -5.18
CA LEU A 160 -1.04 4.87 -4.54
C LEU A 160 -0.04 4.28 -5.54
N ILE A 161 1.22 4.64 -5.36
CA ILE A 161 2.31 4.15 -6.19
C ILE A 161 2.76 2.80 -5.63
N ALA A 162 3.03 1.85 -6.52
CA ALA A 162 3.64 0.57 -6.20
C ALA A 162 4.94 0.39 -6.98
N THR A 163 5.96 -0.16 -6.34
CA THR A 163 7.28 -0.39 -6.93
C THR A 163 7.64 -1.86 -6.86
N ASP A 164 8.26 -2.33 -7.94
CA ASP A 164 8.70 -3.70 -8.11
C ASP A 164 10.11 -3.74 -8.71
N ASN A 165 10.91 -4.72 -8.32
CA ASN A 165 12.28 -4.92 -8.80
C ASN A 165 12.33 -5.18 -10.32
N CYS A 166 11.45 -6.05 -10.84
CA CYS A 166 11.46 -6.46 -12.25
C CYS A 166 10.39 -5.76 -13.09
N GLY A 167 9.29 -5.37 -12.47
CA GLY A 167 8.12 -4.70 -13.01
C GLY A 167 8.24 -3.17 -13.04
N GLY A 168 9.12 -2.58 -12.21
CA GLY A 168 9.27 -1.14 -12.08
C GLY A 168 8.09 -0.50 -11.32
N THR A 169 7.79 0.76 -11.64
CA THR A 169 6.74 1.52 -10.97
C THR A 169 5.38 1.34 -11.65
N SER A 170 4.34 1.10 -10.85
CA SER A 170 2.94 0.98 -11.28
C SER A 170 2.00 1.68 -10.28
N TYR A 171 0.70 1.69 -10.57
CA TYR A 171 -0.33 2.23 -9.68
C TYR A 171 -1.15 1.10 -9.06
N ALA A 172 -1.45 1.22 -7.77
CA ALA A 172 -2.32 0.30 -7.07
C ALA A 172 -3.78 0.48 -7.50
N THR A 173 -4.51 -0.62 -7.57
CA THR A 173 -5.95 -0.64 -7.91
C THR A 173 -6.78 -0.61 -6.63
N VAL A 174 -7.92 0.09 -6.66
CA VAL A 174 -8.87 0.10 -5.54
C VAL A 174 -9.63 -1.22 -5.49
N LEU A 175 -9.57 -1.90 -4.35
CA LEU A 175 -10.35 -3.10 -4.04
C LEU A 175 -11.69 -2.76 -3.38
N SER A 176 -11.68 -1.78 -2.46
CA SER A 176 -12.87 -1.34 -1.73
C SER A 176 -12.72 0.12 -1.35
N ASP A 177 -13.84 0.84 -1.32
CA ASP A 177 -13.93 2.21 -0.82
C ASP A 177 -15.23 2.34 -0.03
N VAL A 178 -15.12 2.58 1.27
CA VAL A 178 -16.26 2.57 2.19
C VAL A 178 -16.22 3.80 3.08
N VAL A 179 -17.31 4.55 3.10
CA VAL A 179 -17.52 5.64 4.06
C VAL A 179 -18.50 5.21 5.14
N THR A 180 -18.12 5.45 6.39
CA THR A 180 -18.91 5.14 7.59
C THR A 180 -19.21 6.43 8.33
N ASP A 181 -20.50 6.66 8.63
CA ASP A 181 -20.94 7.72 9.54
C ASP A 181 -20.62 7.30 10.99
N LEU A 182 -19.94 8.18 11.73
CA LEU A 182 -19.58 7.95 13.13
C LEU A 182 -20.50 8.70 14.11
N GLY A 183 -21.48 9.46 13.63
CA GLY A 183 -22.35 10.25 14.49
C GLY A 183 -21.70 11.57 14.94
N CYS A 184 -22.21 12.16 16.04
CA CYS A 184 -21.85 13.52 16.47
C CYS A 184 -21.01 13.59 17.74
N ASP A 185 -21.01 12.51 18.51
CA ASP A 185 -20.44 12.48 19.85
C ASP A 185 -18.99 11.99 19.87
N ASN A 186 -18.42 11.77 18.69
CA ASN A 186 -17.05 11.31 18.48
C ASN A 186 -16.17 12.47 17.98
N ASP A 187 -14.85 12.33 18.17
CA ASP A 187 -13.84 13.29 17.68
C ASP A 187 -13.89 13.50 16.16
N TYR A 188 -14.43 12.51 15.44
CA TYR A 188 -14.67 12.53 14.00
C TYR A 188 -16.13 12.20 13.69
N ILE A 189 -16.68 12.82 12.65
CA ILE A 189 -18.07 12.60 12.26
C ILE A 189 -18.25 11.50 11.22
N ALA A 190 -17.18 11.14 10.52
CA ALA A 190 -17.17 10.06 9.54
C ALA A 190 -15.75 9.50 9.36
N LYS A 191 -15.67 8.32 8.76
CA LYS A 191 -14.43 7.63 8.38
C LYS A 191 -14.57 7.04 6.98
N ARG A 192 -13.62 7.31 6.09
CA ARG A 192 -13.48 6.65 4.79
C ARG A 192 -12.29 5.68 4.82
N VAL A 193 -12.51 4.45 4.37
CA VAL A 193 -11.50 3.40 4.34
C VAL A 193 -11.39 2.87 2.92
N ILE A 194 -10.20 3.02 2.33
CA ILE A 194 -9.91 2.60 0.96
C ILE A 194 -8.84 1.51 1.00
N SER A 195 -9.14 0.36 0.41
CA SER A 195 -8.21 -0.76 0.29
C SER A 195 -7.64 -0.80 -1.13
N TYR A 196 -6.32 -0.89 -1.23
CA TYR A 196 -5.59 -0.94 -2.49
C TYR A 196 -4.80 -2.25 -2.61
N GLN A 197 -4.67 -2.75 -3.84
CA GLN A 197 -3.76 -3.84 -4.17
C GLN A 197 -3.11 -3.57 -5.52
N ALA A 198 -1.80 -3.85 -5.61
CA ALA A 198 -1.03 -3.73 -6.81
C ALA A 198 -0.75 -5.12 -7.38
N LYS A 199 -0.57 -5.16 -8.69
CA LYS A 199 -0.23 -6.36 -9.44
C LYS A 199 0.82 -5.99 -10.47
N ASP A 200 1.91 -6.74 -10.49
CA ASP A 200 2.97 -6.51 -11.45
C ASP A 200 2.59 -7.05 -12.86
N LYS A 201 3.52 -6.95 -13.80
CA LYS A 201 3.36 -7.49 -15.16
C LYS A 201 3.48 -9.02 -15.23
N TYR A 202 3.97 -9.67 -14.18
CA TYR A 202 4.15 -11.12 -14.07
C TYR A 202 3.07 -11.82 -13.24
N ASN A 203 2.03 -11.06 -12.84
CA ASN A 203 0.87 -11.54 -12.11
C ASN A 203 1.12 -11.80 -10.60
N ASN A 204 2.23 -11.31 -10.02
CA ASN A 204 2.44 -11.28 -8.57
C ASN A 204 1.62 -10.13 -7.96
N THR A 205 1.04 -10.37 -6.79
CA THR A 205 0.13 -9.42 -6.13
C THR A 205 0.70 -8.95 -4.80
N SER A 206 0.65 -7.65 -4.55
CA SER A 206 1.06 -7.06 -3.29
C SER A 206 0.17 -7.50 -2.12
N SER A 207 0.66 -7.30 -0.91
CA SER A 207 -0.21 -7.19 0.26
C SER A 207 -1.22 -6.06 0.08
N VAL A 208 -2.38 -6.19 0.72
CA VAL A 208 -3.42 -5.15 0.69
C VAL A 208 -2.97 -3.98 1.56
N CYS A 209 -3.05 -2.78 0.97
CA CYS A 209 -2.75 -1.51 1.61
C CYS A 209 -4.05 -0.81 2.00
N THR A 210 -4.18 -0.31 3.22
CA THR A 210 -5.39 0.40 3.66
C THR A 210 -5.09 1.84 3.97
N ARG A 211 -5.74 2.76 3.26
CA ARG A 211 -5.73 4.20 3.55
C ARG A 211 -6.97 4.56 4.34
N THR A 212 -6.77 5.20 5.48
CA THR A 212 -7.87 5.68 6.34
C THR A 212 -7.91 7.20 6.34
N ILE A 213 -9.09 7.76 6.11
CA ILE A 213 -9.35 9.20 6.16
C ILE A 213 -10.45 9.45 7.19
N TYR A 214 -10.18 10.30 8.18
CA TYR A 214 -11.15 10.77 9.14
C TYR A 214 -11.65 12.16 8.77
N TYR A 215 -12.95 12.38 8.97
CA TYR A 215 -13.57 13.67 8.75
C TYR A 215 -13.81 14.38 10.08
N SER A 216 -13.11 15.50 10.29
CA SER A 216 -13.29 16.31 11.48
C SER A 216 -14.61 17.08 11.43
N PRO A 217 -15.28 17.28 12.58
CA PRO A 217 -16.44 18.16 12.67
C PRO A 217 -16.07 19.61 12.33
N ILE A 218 -17.10 20.40 12.02
CA ILE A 218 -16.99 21.85 11.93
C ILE A 218 -16.99 22.43 13.35
N GLY A 219 -16.00 23.25 13.66
CA GLY A 219 -15.92 23.98 14.92
C GLY A 219 -16.70 25.31 14.88
N LEU A 220 -16.93 25.91 16.06
CA LEU A 220 -17.55 27.24 16.12
C LEU A 220 -16.67 28.32 15.44
N ASP A 221 -15.35 28.14 15.42
CA ASP A 221 -14.40 29.08 14.82
C ASP A 221 -14.50 29.12 13.27
N ASP A 222 -15.00 28.05 12.67
CA ASP A 222 -15.26 27.95 11.22
C ASP A 222 -16.50 28.76 10.81
N ILE A 223 -17.38 29.05 11.76
CA ILE A 223 -18.60 29.82 11.54
C ILE A 223 -18.24 31.31 11.46
N LYS A 224 -18.57 31.93 10.33
CA LYS A 224 -18.46 33.38 10.14
C LYS A 224 -19.83 34.00 10.32
N PHE A 225 -19.89 35.00 11.17
CA PHE A 225 -21.09 35.79 11.38
C PHE A 225 -21.09 36.99 10.43
N PRO A 226 -22.27 37.38 9.91
CA PRO A 226 -22.41 38.65 9.22
C PRO A 226 -22.11 39.80 10.20
N LYS A 227 -21.77 40.97 9.66
CA LYS A 227 -21.56 42.17 10.48
C LYS A 227 -22.87 42.59 11.14
N ASN A 228 -22.80 43.02 12.40
CA ASN A 228 -23.95 43.56 13.12
C ASN A 228 -24.41 44.90 12.51
N TYR A 229 -25.68 45.26 12.70
CA TYR A 229 -26.25 46.56 12.33
C TYR A 229 -26.44 47.43 13.58
N ASP A 230 -25.34 47.76 14.25
CA ASP A 230 -25.33 48.50 15.53
C ASP A 230 -24.65 49.88 15.44
N GLY A 231 -24.17 50.27 14.25
CA GLY A 231 -23.50 51.55 14.03
C GLY A 231 -22.11 51.68 14.66
N THR A 232 -21.56 50.60 15.22
CA THR A 232 -20.23 50.63 15.86
C THR A 232 -19.10 50.43 14.84
N LEU A 233 -17.87 50.76 15.26
CA LEU A 233 -16.68 50.61 14.42
C LEU A 233 -16.48 49.13 14.03
N HIS A 234 -16.30 48.89 12.72
CA HIS A 234 -16.22 47.58 12.05
C HIS A 234 -17.55 46.87 11.74
N ASN A 235 -18.66 47.37 12.29
CA ASN A 235 -20.02 46.90 12.00
C ASN A 235 -20.70 47.76 10.93
N ARG A 236 -21.96 47.43 10.60
CA ARG A 236 -22.80 48.16 9.66
C ARG A 236 -23.59 49.26 10.40
N PRO A 237 -24.01 50.34 9.71
CA PRO A 237 -24.94 51.31 10.27
C PRO A 237 -26.21 50.64 10.82
N HIS A 238 -26.88 51.29 11.76
CA HIS A 238 -28.19 50.81 12.22
C HIS A 238 -29.20 50.78 11.06
N LEU A 239 -30.15 49.86 11.13
CA LEU A 239 -31.27 49.84 10.19
C LEU A 239 -32.19 51.01 10.48
N GLU A 240 -32.60 51.71 9.44
CA GLU A 240 -33.48 52.87 9.57
C GLU A 240 -34.94 52.44 9.58
N CYS A 241 -35.74 53.11 10.42
CA CYS A 241 -37.17 52.89 10.56
C CYS A 241 -38.01 53.62 9.50
N ASP A 242 -37.43 53.79 8.32
CA ASP A 242 -38.07 54.28 7.09
C ASP A 242 -38.04 53.21 5.98
N GLY A 243 -37.52 52.01 6.29
CA GLY A 243 -37.36 50.89 5.36
C GLY A 243 -36.11 50.97 4.47
N ASN A 244 -35.27 52.00 4.58
CA ASN A 244 -34.12 52.21 3.70
C ASN A 244 -32.84 51.52 4.18
N TYR A 245 -31.99 51.13 3.22
CA TYR A 245 -30.71 50.48 3.45
C TYR A 245 -29.54 51.48 3.27
N ALA A 246 -28.98 52.00 4.37
CA ALA A 246 -27.88 52.98 4.29
C ALA A 246 -26.57 52.39 3.69
N TRP A 247 -26.34 51.08 3.83
CA TRP A 247 -25.18 50.39 3.27
C TRP A 247 -25.60 49.12 2.52
N ASN A 248 -25.91 49.18 1.23
CA ASN A 248 -26.53 48.07 0.50
C ASN A 248 -25.53 47.09 -0.14
N PRO A 249 -25.38 45.84 0.34
CA PRO A 249 -24.50 44.85 -0.30
C PRO A 249 -25.12 44.14 -1.51
N VAL A 250 -26.42 44.28 -1.77
CA VAL A 250 -27.18 43.44 -2.73
C VAL A 250 -27.94 44.25 -3.81
N ASN A 251 -27.73 45.57 -3.89
CA ASN A 251 -28.47 46.49 -4.78
C ASN A 251 -30.02 46.44 -4.59
N VAL A 252 -30.51 46.15 -3.38
CA VAL A 252 -31.94 46.28 -3.01
C VAL A 252 -32.21 47.57 -2.24
N ASN A 253 -33.27 48.29 -2.58
CA ASN A 253 -33.53 49.63 -2.04
C ASN A 253 -34.07 49.62 -0.59
N THR A 254 -34.49 48.45 -0.09
CA THR A 254 -35.08 48.30 1.25
C THR A 254 -34.50 47.09 1.96
N TRP A 255 -34.41 47.14 3.29
CA TRP A 255 -34.03 45.98 4.10
C TRP A 255 -35.20 45.03 4.33
N ASP A 256 -36.44 45.50 4.16
CA ASP A 256 -37.68 44.72 4.22
C ASP A 256 -38.21 44.55 2.79
N THR A 257 -37.67 43.58 2.04
CA THR A 257 -38.04 43.37 0.62
C THR A 257 -39.40 42.70 0.50
N ASN A 258 -39.79 41.92 1.51
CA ASN A 258 -41.06 41.20 1.53
C ASN A 258 -42.16 41.92 2.31
N ASN A 259 -41.89 43.12 2.85
CA ASN A 259 -42.83 43.96 3.59
C ASN A 259 -43.40 43.27 4.85
N SER A 260 -42.62 42.40 5.48
CA SER A 260 -43.00 41.66 6.69
C SER A 260 -42.88 42.47 7.98
N GLY A 261 -42.24 43.65 7.92
CA GLY A 261 -42.15 44.60 9.03
C GLY A 261 -41.06 44.29 10.05
N TYR A 262 -40.14 43.36 9.74
CA TYR A 262 -38.93 43.06 10.50
C TYR A 262 -37.82 42.49 9.60
N PRO A 263 -36.53 42.68 9.91
CA PRO A 263 -35.45 42.23 9.04
C PRO A 263 -35.27 40.71 9.07
N GLU A 264 -35.18 40.07 7.91
CA GLU A 264 -34.95 38.63 7.79
C GLU A 264 -33.47 38.26 7.60
N PRO A 265 -33.06 37.03 7.94
CA PRO A 265 -31.70 36.57 7.66
C PRO A 265 -31.35 36.53 6.15
N SER A 266 -32.35 36.41 5.27
CA SER A 266 -32.22 36.55 3.81
C SER A 266 -31.76 37.95 3.39
N GLU A 267 -32.04 38.97 4.21
CA GLU A 267 -31.81 40.39 3.92
C GLU A 267 -30.61 40.97 4.70
N THR A 268 -30.42 40.50 5.93
CA THR A 268 -29.35 40.95 6.85
C THR A 268 -28.14 40.01 6.87
N GLY A 269 -28.32 38.78 6.38
CA GLY A 269 -27.35 37.69 6.41
C GLY A 269 -27.52 36.79 7.64
N GLY A 270 -27.18 35.51 7.48
CA GLY A 270 -27.05 34.54 8.57
C GLY A 270 -25.61 34.06 8.74
N PRO A 271 -25.29 33.37 9.85
CA PRO A 271 -24.00 32.70 10.01
C PRO A 271 -23.73 31.75 8.84
N TYR A 272 -22.52 31.80 8.29
CA TYR A 272 -22.11 31.03 7.13
C TYR A 272 -20.70 30.45 7.31
N ILE A 273 -20.36 29.46 6.50
CA ILE A 273 -19.00 28.93 6.41
C ILE A 273 -18.45 29.39 5.06
N LYS A 274 -17.22 29.90 5.05
CA LYS A 274 -16.64 30.58 3.88
C LYS A 274 -16.54 29.67 2.65
N ASP A 275 -16.30 28.38 2.87
CA ASP A 275 -16.10 27.38 1.84
C ASP A 275 -17.19 26.29 1.92
N ASN A 276 -18.45 26.71 1.85
CA ASN A 276 -19.64 25.89 2.12
C ASN A 276 -20.16 25.06 0.93
N ALA A 277 -19.37 24.84 -0.12
CA ALA A 277 -19.83 24.25 -1.40
C ALA A 277 -20.61 22.94 -1.23
N ASN A 278 -20.35 22.20 -0.15
CA ASN A 278 -20.94 20.90 0.15
C ASN A 278 -21.86 20.89 1.38
N ILE A 279 -22.16 22.07 1.95
CA ILE A 279 -23.01 22.20 3.14
C ILE A 279 -24.44 22.46 2.69
N GLN A 280 -25.30 21.45 2.85
CA GLN A 280 -26.68 21.49 2.33
C GLN A 280 -27.67 22.30 3.18
N LYS A 281 -27.26 22.84 4.33
CA LYS A 281 -28.14 23.60 5.24
C LYS A 281 -27.41 24.81 5.84
N VAL A 282 -27.98 25.99 5.64
CA VAL A 282 -27.54 27.26 6.25
C VAL A 282 -28.32 27.48 7.55
N ILE A 283 -27.68 28.08 8.55
CA ILE A 283 -28.31 28.43 9.82
C ILE A 283 -29.13 29.72 9.59
N TYR A 284 -30.46 29.60 9.55
CA TYR A 284 -31.34 30.76 9.54
C TYR A 284 -31.74 31.12 10.98
N GLY A 285 -31.61 32.41 11.30
CA GLY A 285 -31.89 32.98 12.62
C GLY A 285 -33.38 33.05 12.98
N TYR A 286 -33.64 33.75 14.09
CA TYR A 286 -34.91 33.79 14.83
C TYR A 286 -36.06 34.46 14.10
N LYS A 287 -37.30 34.08 14.47
CA LYS A 287 -38.52 34.80 14.09
C LYS A 287 -38.94 35.75 15.20
N VAL A 288 -39.16 37.01 14.83
CA VAL A 288 -39.79 38.01 15.67
C VAL A 288 -41.27 38.07 15.30
N ASN A 289 -42.20 37.93 16.25
CA ASN A 289 -43.61 38.20 15.96
C ASN A 289 -43.86 39.70 16.05
N VAL A 290 -44.78 40.16 15.21
CA VAL A 290 -45.36 41.51 15.24
C VAL A 290 -45.81 41.90 16.65
N PRO A 291 -45.72 43.18 17.04
CA PRO A 291 -45.87 43.59 18.42
C PRO A 291 -47.02 44.53 18.73
N SER A 292 -47.38 44.50 20.01
CA SER A 292 -47.99 45.61 20.72
C SER A 292 -47.19 46.91 20.51
N THR A 293 -47.90 47.99 20.23
CA THR A 293 -47.38 49.35 20.05
C THR A 293 -46.45 49.77 21.19
N PHE A 294 -45.19 50.09 20.88
CA PHE A 294 -44.31 50.83 21.78
C PHE A 294 -44.37 52.31 21.38
N GLY A 295 -44.88 53.17 22.27
CA GLY A 295 -44.79 54.63 22.11
C GLY A 295 -45.73 55.30 21.09
N GLY A 296 -46.74 54.60 20.55
CA GLY A 296 -47.86 55.24 19.82
C GLY A 296 -47.52 55.89 18.46
N ALA A 297 -46.30 55.73 17.94
CA ALA A 297 -45.94 56.17 16.59
C ALA A 297 -45.72 54.95 15.67
N ASN A 298 -46.48 54.89 14.58
CA ASN A 298 -46.29 53.91 13.51
C ASN A 298 -45.19 54.43 12.59
N LEU A 299 -43.93 54.09 12.89
CA LEU A 299 -42.80 54.43 12.03
C LEU A 299 -42.77 53.45 10.85
N ASN A 300 -42.76 53.96 9.62
CA ASN A 300 -42.82 53.14 8.41
C ASN A 300 -41.65 52.16 8.34
N GLY A 301 -41.92 50.86 8.54
CA GLY A 301 -40.92 49.81 8.42
C GLY A 301 -40.32 49.32 9.74
N CYS A 302 -40.72 49.82 10.92
CA CYS A 302 -40.28 49.26 12.20
C CYS A 302 -41.46 48.84 13.07
N THR A 303 -41.59 47.54 13.32
CA THR A 303 -42.56 47.01 14.30
C THR A 303 -41.81 46.33 15.46
N ALA A 304 -41.91 46.89 16.67
CA ALA A 304 -41.13 46.51 17.87
C ALA A 304 -41.45 45.12 18.49
N GLY A 305 -41.05 44.01 17.86
CA GLY A 305 -41.53 42.65 18.16
C GLY A 305 -41.09 42.02 19.49
N ASN A 306 -41.86 41.05 20.02
CA ASN A 306 -41.35 40.14 21.05
C ASN A 306 -40.71 38.92 20.39
N VAL A 307 -39.56 38.47 20.92
CA VAL A 307 -38.94 37.21 20.51
C VAL A 307 -39.84 36.06 21.00
N VAL A 308 -40.43 35.33 20.07
CA VAL A 308 -41.47 34.31 20.34
C VAL A 308 -41.04 32.89 20.01
N GLY A 309 -39.84 32.69 19.46
CA GLY A 309 -39.32 31.35 19.22
C GLY A 309 -38.21 31.27 18.19
N TRP A 310 -37.90 30.04 17.80
CA TRP A 310 -36.87 29.65 16.85
C TRP A 310 -37.57 28.95 15.69
N GLU A 311 -37.45 29.43 14.44
CA GLU A 311 -38.04 28.71 13.29
C GLU A 311 -37.18 27.54 12.80
N TYR A 312 -35.90 27.50 13.17
CA TYR A 312 -34.97 26.49 12.66
C TYR A 312 -34.18 25.82 13.79
N SER A 313 -34.33 24.50 13.85
CA SER A 313 -33.48 23.61 14.62
C SER A 313 -32.14 23.44 13.90
N LEU A 314 -31.03 23.43 14.64
CA LEU A 314 -29.83 22.70 14.24
C LEU A 314 -30.22 21.22 14.14
N ARG A 315 -30.75 20.78 13.00
CA ARG A 315 -30.63 19.38 12.63
C ARG A 315 -29.35 19.26 11.87
N LYS A 316 -28.38 18.58 12.49
CA LYS A 316 -27.34 17.87 11.77
C LYS A 316 -28.03 16.97 10.76
N VAL A 317 -28.12 17.44 9.53
CA VAL A 317 -28.38 16.59 8.37
C VAL A 317 -27.25 16.89 7.41
N LEU A 318 -26.06 16.46 7.80
CA LEU A 318 -25.29 15.72 6.81
C LEU A 318 -25.98 14.37 6.78
N ASN A 319 -26.90 14.20 5.84
CA ASN A 319 -27.21 12.84 5.42
C ASN A 319 -25.87 12.32 4.91
N ALA A 320 -25.30 11.32 5.59
CA ALA A 320 -24.13 10.60 5.10
C ALA A 320 -24.34 10.12 3.66
N SER A 321 -25.59 10.09 3.17
CA SER A 321 -26.00 9.94 1.78
C SER A 321 -25.26 10.83 0.78
N ASN A 322 -24.95 12.11 1.08
CA ASN A 322 -24.25 12.97 0.11
C ASN A 322 -22.72 12.88 0.21
N VAL A 323 -22.22 12.06 1.14
CA VAL A 323 -20.86 11.51 1.13
C VAL A 323 -20.94 10.04 0.68
N LEU A 324 -22.03 9.63 0.02
CA LEU A 324 -22.25 8.29 -0.52
C LEU A 324 -22.93 8.34 -1.91
N ASP A 325 -23.10 9.54 -2.47
CA ASP A 325 -23.61 9.81 -3.82
C ASP A 325 -22.51 10.46 -4.68
#